data_AF-X1I4R2-F1
#
_entry.id   AF-X1I4R2-F1
#
_cell.length_a   1.000
_cell.length_b   1.000
_cell.length_c   1.000
_cell.angle_alpha   90.00
_cell.angle_beta   90.00
_cell.angle_gamma   90.00
#
_symmetry.space_group_name_H-M   'P 1'
#
loop_
_entity.id
_entity.type
_entity.pdbx_description
1 polymer ?
#
loop_
_entity_poly.entity_id
_entity_poly.type
_entity_poly.pdbx_seq_one_letter_code
_entity_poly.pdbx_strand_id
1 'polypeptide(L)'
;CILYDEGITQHITGSDNVKLLANLVLLTGHIGKPGTGVNPMRGQISGEGSGDMGCVNVFYPGFKRVNKETAEHFQRLWGVENLPSKPGKTFMDIINTCKVIYTVGVNPMISAPDSNNVRKSLEELDFLVVEDIFMTETAELADVVLPAATWVEREGTHTGIDRRVYKINKIVEPPGQAKPDWWITMNIAKQMGFSDKFNYNSSKDIFEEIRTCIPQYAGISYERLEKTTGGIHWPCPSEDHPGTPTMFTEKFNTPDGKGHFQPVEYKPSAEPSDREYPFILTTGRV
;
A
#
# COMPACT_ATOMS: atom_id res chain seq x y z
N CYS A 1 -0.62 -21.37 -12.99
CA CYS A 1 -0.81 -20.04 -12.38
C CYS A 1 -1.80 -20.16 -11.24
N ILE A 2 -1.49 -19.64 -10.05
CA ILE A 2 -2.50 -19.44 -9.00
C ILE A 2 -2.83 -17.95 -8.95
N LEU A 3 -4.12 -17.63 -9.08
CA LEU A 3 -4.69 -16.33 -8.81
C LEU A 3 -5.52 -16.47 -7.53
N TYR A 4 -5.34 -15.57 -6.58
CA TYR A 4 -6.10 -15.59 -5.33
C TYR A 4 -6.39 -14.16 -4.85
N ASP A 5 -7.39 -13.99 -4.01
CA ASP A 5 -7.78 -12.69 -3.47
C ASP A 5 -8.30 -12.86 -2.03
N GLU A 6 -9.16 -11.95 -1.58
CA GLU A 6 -9.72 -11.87 -0.23
C GLU A 6 -10.44 -13.13 0.26
N GLY A 7 -10.99 -13.97 -0.64
CA GLY A 7 -11.53 -15.29 -0.26
C GLY A 7 -10.49 -16.28 0.29
N ILE A 8 -9.20 -15.94 0.23
CA ILE A 8 -8.10 -16.68 0.85
C ILE A 8 -7.56 -15.92 2.07
N THR A 9 -7.46 -14.59 1.99
CA THR A 9 -6.80 -13.75 3.01
C THR A 9 -7.72 -13.25 4.13
N GLN A 10 -9.01 -13.03 3.89
CA GLN A 10 -9.99 -12.55 4.89
C GLN A 10 -10.57 -13.69 5.73
N HIS A 11 -9.67 -14.51 6.27
CA HIS A 11 -9.97 -15.57 7.22
C HIS A 11 -8.97 -15.51 8.37
N ILE A 12 -9.34 -16.05 9.53
CA ILE A 12 -8.41 -16.18 10.67
C ILE A 12 -7.14 -16.99 10.33
N THR A 13 -7.22 -17.83 9.29
CA THR A 13 -6.10 -18.62 8.74
C THR A 13 -5.53 -18.01 7.47
N GLY A 14 -5.80 -16.75 7.14
CA GLY A 14 -5.46 -16.16 5.84
C GLY A 14 -3.97 -16.26 5.49
N SER A 15 -3.08 -15.95 6.45
CA SER A 15 -1.63 -16.13 6.25
C SER A 15 -1.23 -17.59 6.02
N ASP A 16 -1.91 -18.52 6.69
CA ASP A 16 -1.65 -19.96 6.57
C ASP A 16 -2.14 -20.48 5.21
N ASN A 17 -3.28 -19.99 4.72
CA ASN A 17 -3.77 -20.31 3.37
C ASN A 17 -2.80 -19.83 2.29
N VAL A 18 -2.25 -18.60 2.41
CA VAL A 18 -1.24 -18.08 1.45
C VAL A 18 0.04 -18.93 1.45
N LYS A 19 0.52 -19.37 2.63
CA LYS A 19 1.67 -20.29 2.72
C LYS A 19 1.39 -21.62 2.01
N LEU A 20 0.19 -22.17 2.13
CA LEU A 20 -0.20 -23.40 1.43
C LEU A 20 -0.19 -23.22 -0.10
N LEU A 21 -0.67 -22.08 -0.61
CA LEU A 21 -0.58 -21.77 -2.04
C LEU A 21 0.89 -21.68 -2.51
N ALA A 22 1.76 -21.05 -1.71
CA ALA A 22 3.19 -20.99 -1.97
C ALA A 22 3.83 -22.39 -1.99
N ASN A 23 3.53 -23.24 -1.01
CA ASN A 23 3.99 -24.63 -0.98
C ASN A 23 3.54 -25.41 -2.23
N LEU A 24 2.30 -25.24 -2.69
CA LEU A 24 1.81 -25.93 -3.88
C LEU A 24 2.59 -25.54 -5.14
N VAL A 25 2.92 -24.26 -5.28
CA VAL A 25 3.75 -23.76 -6.39
C VAL A 25 5.19 -24.24 -6.29
N LEU A 26 5.77 -24.28 -5.08
CA LEU A 26 7.11 -24.85 -4.85
C LEU A 26 7.15 -26.34 -5.19
N LEU A 27 6.16 -27.11 -4.75
CA LEU A 27 6.06 -28.56 -5.00
C LEU A 27 5.96 -28.88 -6.49
N THR A 28 5.22 -28.08 -7.23
CA THR A 28 4.94 -28.34 -8.65
C THR A 28 5.91 -27.64 -9.59
N GLY A 29 6.84 -26.82 -9.08
CA GLY A 29 7.81 -26.07 -9.90
C GLY A 29 7.18 -25.00 -10.80
N HIS A 30 5.96 -24.53 -10.49
CA HIS A 30 5.26 -23.47 -11.23
C HIS A 30 5.67 -22.08 -10.74
N ILE A 31 6.97 -21.78 -10.76
CA ILE A 31 7.55 -20.50 -10.33
C ILE A 31 8.73 -20.12 -11.22
N GLY A 32 9.05 -18.83 -11.30
CA GLY A 32 10.17 -18.34 -12.10
C GLY A 32 9.95 -18.37 -13.61
N LYS A 33 8.70 -18.57 -14.06
CA LYS A 33 8.33 -18.70 -15.48
C LYS A 33 7.10 -17.85 -15.82
N PRO A 34 7.02 -17.29 -17.04
CA PRO A 34 5.81 -16.60 -17.50
C PRO A 34 4.56 -17.47 -17.35
N GLY A 35 3.44 -16.89 -16.90
CA GLY A 35 2.18 -17.62 -16.69
C GLY A 35 2.16 -18.54 -15.47
N THR A 36 3.13 -18.42 -14.56
CA THR A 36 3.22 -19.21 -13.34
C THR A 36 3.22 -18.33 -12.08
N GLY A 37 3.46 -18.92 -10.91
CA GLY A 37 3.53 -18.20 -9.63
C GLY A 37 2.23 -18.14 -8.85
N VAL A 38 2.32 -17.48 -7.70
CA VAL A 38 1.25 -17.17 -6.76
C VAL A 38 0.98 -15.67 -6.86
N ASN A 39 -0.17 -15.30 -7.41
CA ASN A 39 -0.46 -13.93 -7.81
C ASN A 39 -1.65 -13.40 -7.00
N PRO A 40 -1.43 -12.54 -6.00
CA PRO A 40 -2.50 -11.88 -5.26
C PRO A 40 -3.22 -10.87 -6.15
N MET A 41 -4.55 -10.98 -6.21
CA MET A 41 -5.40 -10.11 -7.00
C MET A 41 -5.83 -8.89 -6.19
N ARG A 42 -4.89 -7.99 -5.86
CA ARG A 42 -5.23 -6.75 -5.14
C ARG A 42 -6.27 -5.90 -5.89
N GLY A 43 -7.31 -5.49 -5.16
CA GLY A 43 -8.46 -4.80 -5.75
C GLY A 43 -8.34 -3.28 -5.93
N GLN A 44 -7.33 -2.61 -5.36
CA GLN A 44 -7.16 -1.16 -5.45
C GLN A 44 -6.20 -0.78 -6.60
N ILE A 45 -6.50 0.32 -7.30
CA ILE A 45 -5.78 0.76 -8.52
C ILE A 45 -4.26 0.88 -8.35
N SER A 46 -3.80 1.31 -7.18
CA SER A 46 -2.37 1.41 -6.85
C SER A 46 -2.06 0.78 -5.49
N GLY A 47 -2.78 -0.31 -5.15
CA GLY A 47 -2.59 -1.03 -3.89
C GLY A 47 -1.19 -1.63 -3.73
N GLU A 48 -0.55 -2.03 -4.84
CA GLU A 48 0.88 -2.40 -4.79
C GLU A 48 1.75 -1.17 -4.56
N GLY A 49 1.50 -0.08 -5.30
CA GLY A 49 2.28 1.15 -5.17
C GLY A 49 2.26 1.73 -3.75
N SER A 50 1.13 1.66 -3.03
CA SER A 50 1.08 2.07 -1.63
C SER A 50 1.97 1.20 -0.73
N GLY A 51 2.05 -0.11 -0.99
CA GLY A 51 2.96 -1.01 -0.29
C GLY A 51 4.43 -0.69 -0.61
N ASP A 52 4.71 -0.42 -1.89
CA ASP A 52 6.05 -0.04 -2.38
C ASP A 52 6.54 1.25 -1.69
N MET A 53 5.64 2.23 -1.49
CA MET A 53 5.95 3.49 -0.80
C MET A 53 5.93 3.40 0.73
N GLY A 54 5.74 2.21 1.31
CA GLY A 54 5.78 2.03 2.76
C GLY A 54 4.54 2.53 3.50
N CYS A 55 3.37 2.61 2.86
CA CYS A 55 2.09 2.92 3.50
C CYS A 55 1.56 1.72 4.33
N VAL A 56 2.44 1.07 5.08
CA VAL A 56 2.19 -0.11 5.90
C VAL A 56 3.02 0.01 7.18
N ASN A 57 2.41 -0.32 8.32
CA ASN A 57 2.98 -0.05 9.64
C ASN A 57 4.30 -0.79 9.97
N VAL A 58 4.70 -1.75 9.14
CA VAL A 58 5.87 -2.63 9.37
C VAL A 58 7.02 -2.40 8.39
N PHE A 59 6.86 -1.54 7.37
CA PHE A 59 7.89 -1.28 6.38
C PHE A 59 8.08 0.22 6.10
N TYR A 60 9.34 0.60 5.89
CA TYR A 60 9.72 1.78 5.14
C TYR A 60 9.59 1.54 3.62
N PRO A 61 9.70 2.58 2.77
CA PRO A 61 9.69 2.44 1.32
C PRO A 61 10.61 1.32 0.80
N GLY A 62 10.15 0.57 -0.19
CA GLY A 62 10.86 -0.55 -0.81
C GLY A 62 10.85 -1.85 0.00
N PHE A 63 9.81 -2.07 0.83
CA PHE A 63 9.66 -3.22 1.72
C PHE A 63 10.82 -3.41 2.71
N LYS A 64 11.45 -2.31 3.15
CA LYS A 64 12.52 -2.36 4.16
C LYS A 64 11.88 -2.42 5.55
N ARG A 65 12.07 -3.53 6.29
CA ARG A 65 11.44 -3.73 7.60
C ARG A 65 11.80 -2.58 8.56
N VAL A 66 10.81 -2.11 9.31
CA VAL A 66 11.05 -1.12 10.37
C VAL A 66 11.95 -1.74 11.44
N ASN A 67 13.17 -1.21 11.54
CA ASN A 67 14.19 -1.57 12.52
C ASN A 67 15.20 -0.41 12.63
N LYS A 68 16.15 -0.53 13.57
CA LYS A 68 17.15 0.53 13.83
C LYS A 68 17.99 0.87 12.59
N GLU A 69 18.51 -0.12 11.88
CA GLU A 69 19.37 0.09 10.70
C GLU A 69 18.63 0.81 9.57
N THR A 70 17.38 0.41 9.32
CA THR A 70 16.54 1.02 8.28
C THR A 70 16.16 2.44 8.67
N ALA A 71 15.78 2.68 9.93
CA ALA A 71 15.49 4.03 10.42
C ALA A 71 16.72 4.96 10.26
N GLU A 72 17.92 4.50 10.64
CA GLU A 72 19.17 5.27 10.47
C GLU A 72 19.48 5.57 9.00
N HIS A 73 19.19 4.64 8.10
CA HIS A 73 19.34 4.87 6.66
C HIS A 73 18.43 6.01 6.17
N PHE A 74 17.14 5.97 6.49
CA PHE A 74 16.19 7.03 6.09
C PHE A 74 16.41 8.35 6.82
N GLN A 75 16.89 8.32 8.07
CA GLN A 75 17.31 9.53 8.79
C GLN A 75 18.40 10.29 8.04
N ARG A 76 19.43 9.57 7.54
CA ARG A 76 20.49 10.19 6.73
C ARG A 76 19.95 10.71 5.40
N LEU A 77 19.07 9.93 4.76
CA LEU A 77 18.50 10.28 3.46
C LEU A 77 17.63 11.55 3.53
N TRP A 78 16.76 11.65 4.53
CA TRP A 78 15.84 12.77 4.71
C TRP A 78 16.43 13.90 5.56
N GLY A 79 17.62 13.71 6.13
CA GLY A 79 18.27 14.68 7.01
C GLY A 79 17.42 15.01 8.24
N VAL A 80 16.84 13.98 8.86
CA VAL A 80 16.02 14.04 10.07
C VAL A 80 16.56 13.09 11.13
N GLU A 81 16.11 13.28 12.37
CA GLU A 81 16.46 12.43 13.50
C GLU A 81 15.22 11.72 14.05
N ASN A 82 15.43 10.71 14.90
CA ASN A 82 14.38 10.04 15.68
C ASN A 82 13.27 9.37 14.84
N LEU A 83 13.63 8.75 13.72
CA LEU A 83 12.66 7.95 12.98
C LEU A 83 12.32 6.64 13.72
N PRO A 84 11.07 6.14 13.62
CA PRO A 84 10.64 4.93 14.32
C PRO A 84 11.48 3.69 13.97
N SER A 85 12.01 3.03 14.99
CA SER A 85 12.71 1.74 14.85
C SER A 85 11.85 0.53 15.21
N LYS A 86 10.55 0.75 15.46
CA LYS A 86 9.56 -0.28 15.79
C LYS A 86 8.30 -0.09 14.94
N PRO A 87 7.62 -1.18 14.54
CA PRO A 87 6.37 -1.07 13.80
C PRO A 87 5.31 -0.20 14.47
N GLY A 88 4.51 0.49 13.66
CA GLY A 88 3.36 1.27 14.09
C GLY A 88 2.13 0.42 14.40
N LYS A 89 1.04 1.08 14.78
CA LYS A 89 -0.27 0.45 15.04
C LYS A 89 -0.90 -0.11 13.76
N THR A 90 -1.68 -1.18 13.88
CA THR A 90 -2.50 -1.69 12.76
C THR A 90 -3.69 -0.76 12.50
N PHE A 91 -4.38 -0.92 11.37
CA PHE A 91 -5.52 -0.09 11.00
C PHE A 91 -6.62 -0.05 12.08
N MET A 92 -7.02 -1.21 12.61
CA MET A 92 -8.03 -1.27 13.67
C MET A 92 -7.50 -0.74 15.01
N ASP A 93 -6.21 -0.93 15.31
CA ASP A 93 -5.61 -0.33 16.51
C ASP A 93 -5.58 1.20 16.42
N ILE A 94 -5.35 1.78 15.24
CA ILE A 94 -5.40 3.23 15.02
C ILE A 94 -6.81 3.73 15.35
N ILE A 95 -7.84 3.14 14.73
CA ILE A 95 -9.24 3.53 14.94
C ILE A 95 -9.62 3.44 16.42
N ASN A 96 -9.27 2.34 17.09
CA ASN A 96 -9.75 2.07 18.45
C ASN A 96 -8.92 2.73 19.56
N THR A 97 -7.72 3.24 19.28
CA THR A 97 -6.80 3.68 20.35
C THR A 97 -6.17 5.05 20.15
N CYS A 98 -6.18 5.61 18.94
CA CYS A 98 -5.68 6.96 18.71
C CYS A 98 -6.72 8.01 19.12
N LYS A 99 -6.25 9.19 19.49
CA LYS A 99 -7.09 10.35 19.82
C LYS A 99 -7.18 11.37 18.69
N VAL A 100 -6.19 11.36 17.81
CA VAL A 100 -6.15 12.20 16.61
C VAL A 100 -5.90 11.29 15.43
N ILE A 101 -6.69 11.43 14.38
CA ILE A 101 -6.54 10.66 13.14
C ILE A 101 -6.55 11.61 11.96
N TYR A 102 -5.62 11.39 11.04
CA TYR A 102 -5.62 11.97 9.70
C TYR A 102 -5.74 10.83 8.69
N THR A 103 -6.90 10.72 8.05
CA THR A 103 -7.17 9.73 7.00
C THR A 103 -6.99 10.34 5.63
N VAL A 104 -6.34 9.61 4.72
CA VAL A 104 -6.16 10.02 3.31
C VAL A 104 -6.78 8.95 2.41
N GLY A 105 -7.82 9.32 1.67
CA GLY A 105 -8.48 8.47 0.67
C GLY A 105 -9.04 7.15 1.21
N VAL A 106 -9.53 7.13 2.45
CA VAL A 106 -10.09 5.93 3.09
C VAL A 106 -11.36 6.27 3.87
N ASN A 107 -12.34 5.36 3.80
CA ASN A 107 -13.63 5.48 4.47
C ASN A 107 -13.86 4.31 5.46
N PRO A 108 -13.25 4.35 6.67
CA PRO A 108 -13.44 3.34 7.71
C PRO A 108 -14.90 2.98 8.02
N MET A 109 -15.82 3.95 7.95
CA MET A 109 -17.24 3.71 8.19
C MET A 109 -17.88 2.66 7.27
N ILE A 110 -17.29 2.44 6.08
CA ILE A 110 -17.74 1.44 5.11
C ILE A 110 -16.76 0.27 4.98
N SER A 111 -15.45 0.53 5.07
CA SER A 111 -14.43 -0.47 4.79
C SER A 111 -14.00 -1.30 6.00
N ALA A 112 -14.21 -0.82 7.22
CA ALA A 112 -13.81 -1.51 8.44
C ALA A 112 -14.94 -2.45 8.94
N PRO A 113 -14.60 -3.60 9.56
CA PRO A 113 -15.58 -4.44 10.23
C PRO A 113 -16.12 -3.74 11.49
N ASP A 114 -17.31 -4.17 11.94
CA ASP A 114 -17.99 -3.62 13.12
C ASP A 114 -18.18 -2.10 13.02
N SER A 115 -19.01 -1.68 12.06
CA SER A 115 -19.29 -0.26 11.77
C SER A 115 -19.85 0.50 12.98
N ASN A 116 -20.51 -0.18 13.91
CA ASN A 116 -21.00 0.42 15.15
C ASN A 116 -19.84 0.83 16.06
N ASN A 117 -18.88 -0.06 16.28
CA ASN A 117 -17.68 0.25 17.05
C ASN A 117 -16.81 1.30 16.34
N VAL A 118 -16.65 1.19 15.02
CA VAL A 118 -15.90 2.18 14.22
C VAL A 118 -16.50 3.57 14.37
N ARG A 119 -17.83 3.71 14.19
CA ARG A 119 -18.53 4.99 14.40
C ARG A 119 -18.24 5.57 15.77
N LYS A 120 -18.45 4.76 16.81
CA LYS A 120 -18.23 5.18 18.19
C LYS A 120 -16.78 5.67 18.39
N SER A 121 -15.80 4.92 17.91
CA SER A 121 -14.39 5.29 18.02
C SER A 121 -14.07 6.59 17.30
N LEU A 122 -14.64 6.83 16.11
CA LEU A 122 -14.44 8.07 15.37
C LEU A 122 -15.12 9.28 16.04
N GLU A 123 -16.32 9.10 16.60
CA GLU A 123 -17.05 10.15 17.33
C GLU A 123 -16.38 10.51 18.69
N GLU A 124 -15.56 9.62 19.24
CA GLU A 124 -14.81 9.83 20.50
C GLU A 124 -13.39 10.39 20.28
N LEU A 125 -13.00 10.71 19.04
CA LEU A 125 -11.72 11.35 18.74
C LEU A 125 -11.67 12.77 19.27
N ASP A 126 -10.47 13.21 19.66
CA ASP A 126 -10.21 14.61 20.01
C ASP A 126 -10.11 15.48 18.74
N PHE A 127 -9.68 14.88 17.61
CA PHE A 127 -9.58 15.56 16.32
C PHE A 127 -9.52 14.57 15.14
N LEU A 128 -10.38 14.74 14.14
CA LEU A 128 -10.42 13.95 12.91
C LEU A 128 -10.23 14.83 11.67
N VAL A 129 -9.16 14.57 10.92
CA VAL A 129 -8.91 15.16 9.60
C VAL A 129 -9.18 14.10 8.54
N VAL A 130 -10.03 14.43 7.57
CA VAL A 130 -10.32 13.56 6.42
C VAL A 130 -9.92 14.25 5.13
N GLU A 131 -8.94 13.69 4.44
CA GLU A 131 -8.62 14.05 3.07
C GLU A 131 -9.25 13.06 2.11
N ASP A 132 -10.21 13.54 1.31
CA ASP A 132 -10.99 12.69 0.40
C ASP A 132 -11.46 13.49 -0.82
N ILE A 133 -11.84 12.76 -1.87
CA ILE A 133 -12.40 13.30 -3.11
C ILE A 133 -13.93 13.47 -3.02
N PHE A 134 -14.58 12.87 -2.02
CA PHE A 134 -16.00 12.99 -1.75
C PHE A 134 -16.30 13.23 -0.27
N MET A 135 -17.51 13.73 0.02
CA MET A 135 -18.06 13.70 1.37
C MET A 135 -18.51 12.28 1.69
N THR A 136 -17.59 11.46 2.20
CA THR A 136 -17.84 10.08 2.62
C THR A 136 -18.47 10.01 4.01
N GLU A 137 -19.00 8.86 4.40
CA GLU A 137 -19.57 8.62 5.74
C GLU A 137 -18.55 8.89 6.86
N THR A 138 -17.25 8.72 6.58
CA THR A 138 -16.19 9.12 7.52
C THR A 138 -15.93 10.63 7.48
N ALA A 139 -15.96 11.26 6.30
CA ALA A 139 -15.80 12.72 6.17
C ALA A 139 -16.92 13.49 6.86
N GLU A 140 -18.15 12.95 6.89
CA GLU A 140 -19.29 13.55 7.63
C GLU A 140 -19.06 13.62 9.14
N LEU A 141 -18.14 12.81 9.69
CA LEU A 141 -17.75 12.80 11.10
C LEU A 141 -16.52 13.67 11.39
N ALA A 142 -15.89 14.24 10.36
CA ALA A 142 -14.61 14.93 10.49
C ALA A 142 -14.75 16.34 11.06
N ASP A 143 -13.75 16.77 11.84
CA ASP A 143 -13.60 18.17 12.24
C ASP A 143 -13.10 19.03 11.07
N VAL A 144 -12.24 18.44 10.23
CA VAL A 144 -11.69 19.10 9.04
C VAL A 144 -11.74 18.15 7.85
N VAL A 145 -12.30 18.63 6.75
CA VAL A 145 -12.26 17.96 5.46
C VAL A 145 -11.32 18.70 4.52
N LEU A 146 -10.32 18.00 3.98
CA LEU A 146 -9.36 18.51 3.00
C LEU A 146 -9.72 17.94 1.61
N PRO A 147 -10.21 18.74 0.65
CA PRO A 147 -10.64 18.22 -0.64
C PRO A 147 -9.42 17.80 -1.49
N ALA A 148 -9.37 16.53 -1.86
CA ALA A 148 -8.32 15.96 -2.70
C ALA A 148 -8.70 16.00 -4.20
N ALA A 149 -7.69 16.05 -5.06
CA ALA A 149 -7.86 15.93 -6.51
C ALA A 149 -7.97 14.46 -6.92
N THR A 150 -8.90 14.11 -7.80
CA THR A 150 -9.01 12.74 -8.33
C THR A 150 -7.93 12.43 -9.38
N TRP A 151 -7.85 11.18 -9.82
CA TRP A 151 -6.76 10.69 -10.68
C TRP A 151 -6.64 11.41 -12.04
N VAL A 152 -7.73 11.92 -12.62
CA VAL A 152 -7.69 12.71 -13.87
C VAL A 152 -7.26 14.17 -13.66
N GLU A 153 -7.23 14.62 -12.41
CA GLU A 153 -6.96 16.01 -12.02
C GLU A 153 -5.51 16.21 -11.53
N ARG A 154 -4.74 15.13 -11.45
CA ARG A 154 -3.37 15.12 -10.95
C ARG A 154 -2.44 14.30 -11.84
N GLU A 155 -1.16 14.63 -11.80
CA GLU A 155 -0.08 13.84 -12.40
C GLU A 155 0.58 12.98 -11.32
N GLY A 156 1.11 11.82 -11.69
CA GLY A 156 1.84 10.94 -10.80
C GLY A 156 2.18 9.61 -11.45
N THR A 157 2.37 8.59 -10.61
CA THR A 157 2.51 7.20 -11.05
C THR A 157 1.53 6.32 -10.30
N HIS A 158 1.09 5.25 -10.95
CA HIS A 158 0.40 4.15 -10.31
C HIS A 158 1.23 2.88 -10.51
N THR A 159 1.18 1.98 -9.53
CA THR A 159 1.76 0.65 -9.68
C THR A 159 0.64 -0.38 -9.67
N GLY A 160 0.49 -1.04 -10.81
CA GLY A 160 -0.51 -2.08 -11.02
C GLY A 160 -0.19 -3.36 -10.25
N ILE A 161 -1.17 -4.24 -10.21
CA ILE A 161 -1.15 -5.55 -9.55
C ILE A 161 0.04 -6.45 -9.94
N ASP A 162 0.56 -6.29 -11.15
CA ASP A 162 1.68 -7.05 -11.68
C ASP A 162 3.04 -6.39 -11.37
N ARG A 163 3.08 -5.37 -10.50
CA ARG A 163 4.24 -4.50 -10.18
C ARG A 163 4.65 -3.55 -11.29
N ARG A 164 3.76 -3.31 -12.24
CA ARG A 164 4.04 -2.42 -13.35
C ARG A 164 3.75 -0.97 -12.97
N VAL A 165 4.79 -0.15 -13.02
CA VAL A 165 4.70 1.29 -12.79
C VAL A 165 4.34 1.98 -14.11
N TYR A 166 3.31 2.81 -14.10
CA TYR A 166 2.92 3.62 -15.24
C TYR A 166 2.62 5.06 -14.79
N LYS A 167 2.92 6.01 -15.67
CA LYS A 167 2.64 7.43 -15.45
C LYS A 167 1.16 7.71 -15.69
N ILE A 168 0.57 8.51 -14.83
CA ILE A 168 -0.73 9.15 -15.06
C ILE A 168 -0.50 10.63 -15.36
N ASN A 169 -1.21 11.16 -16.35
CA ASN A 169 -1.15 12.57 -16.70
C ASN A 169 -2.39 13.28 -16.18
N LYS A 170 -2.22 14.53 -15.76
CA LYS A 170 -3.34 15.43 -15.51
C LYS A 170 -4.06 15.74 -16.83
N ILE A 171 -5.38 15.59 -16.83
CA ILE A 171 -6.25 15.82 -18.01
C ILE A 171 -7.13 17.03 -17.80
N VAL A 172 -7.60 17.27 -16.57
CA VAL A 172 -8.49 18.38 -16.20
C VAL A 172 -8.00 19.09 -14.95
N GLU A 173 -8.47 20.31 -14.71
CA GLU A 173 -8.20 21.02 -13.46
C GLU A 173 -9.04 20.45 -12.30
N PRO A 174 -8.48 20.32 -11.08
CA PRO A 174 -9.27 19.94 -9.92
C PRO A 174 -10.41 20.95 -9.65
N PRO A 175 -11.59 20.49 -9.20
CA PRO A 175 -12.72 21.36 -8.94
C PRO A 175 -12.51 22.19 -7.65
N GLY A 176 -12.98 23.44 -7.67
CA GLY A 176 -13.01 24.30 -6.50
C GLY A 176 -11.65 24.48 -5.84
N GLN A 177 -11.53 24.00 -4.59
CA GLN A 177 -10.31 24.10 -3.80
C GLN A 177 -9.50 22.79 -3.77
N ALA A 178 -9.92 21.76 -4.52
CA ALA A 178 -9.25 20.47 -4.52
C ALA A 178 -7.77 20.59 -4.94
N LYS A 179 -6.91 19.81 -4.28
CA LYS A 179 -5.46 19.77 -4.55
C LYS A 179 -4.96 18.33 -4.58
N PRO A 180 -3.87 18.04 -5.33
CA PRO A 180 -3.21 16.75 -5.23
C PRO A 180 -2.74 16.45 -3.79
N ASP A 181 -2.80 15.20 -3.39
CA ASP A 181 -2.59 14.77 -2.00
C ASP A 181 -1.18 15.09 -1.51
N TRP A 182 -0.18 14.93 -2.38
CA TRP A 182 1.19 15.31 -2.10
C TRP A 182 1.31 16.81 -1.81
N TRP A 183 0.52 17.66 -2.48
CA TRP A 183 0.52 19.10 -2.26
C TRP A 183 -0.07 19.42 -0.89
N ILE A 184 -1.17 18.75 -0.51
CA ILE A 184 -1.82 18.92 0.79
C ILE A 184 -0.87 18.52 1.92
N THR A 185 -0.31 17.31 1.82
CA THR A 185 0.69 16.77 2.76
C THR A 185 1.88 17.72 2.91
N MET A 186 2.42 18.20 1.79
CA MET A 186 3.56 19.13 1.78
C MET A 186 3.22 20.46 2.46
N ASN A 187 2.01 21.00 2.27
CA ASN A 187 1.58 22.23 2.92
C ASN A 187 1.36 22.06 4.43
N ILE A 188 0.82 20.92 4.87
CA ILE A 188 0.74 20.60 6.30
C ILE A 188 2.15 20.55 6.90
N ALA A 189 3.09 19.84 6.26
CA ALA A 189 4.47 19.76 6.72
C ALA A 189 5.16 21.14 6.79
N LYS A 190 4.89 22.03 5.84
CA LYS A 190 5.37 23.42 5.85
C LYS A 190 4.85 24.19 7.08
N GLN A 191 3.56 24.07 7.41
CA GLN A 191 2.99 24.70 8.60
C GLN A 191 3.57 24.12 9.90
N MET A 192 4.02 22.86 9.88
CA MET A 192 4.71 22.22 10.99
C MET A 192 6.22 22.56 11.08
N GLY A 193 6.74 23.42 10.19
CA GLY A 193 8.13 23.86 10.21
C GLY A 193 9.11 23.00 9.40
N PHE A 194 8.62 22.05 8.58
CA PHE A 194 9.45 21.15 7.76
C PHE A 194 9.57 21.60 6.30
N SER A 195 9.52 22.92 6.06
CA SER A 195 9.55 23.48 4.69
C SER A 195 10.81 23.12 3.90
N ASP A 196 11.95 22.90 4.57
CA ASP A 196 13.22 22.49 3.95
C ASP A 196 13.24 21.01 3.54
N LYS A 197 12.41 20.17 4.19
CA LYS A 197 12.29 18.72 3.89
C LYS A 197 11.21 18.42 2.85
N PHE A 198 10.18 19.26 2.81
CA PHE A 198 9.01 19.11 1.95
C PHE A 198 8.97 20.22 0.90
N ASN A 199 10.01 20.29 0.05
CA ASN A 199 10.18 21.34 -0.96
C ASN A 199 10.18 20.78 -2.41
N TYR A 200 9.13 20.05 -2.77
CA TYR A 200 8.95 19.51 -4.11
C TYR A 200 8.06 20.44 -4.96
N ASN A 201 8.33 20.55 -6.25
CA ASN A 201 7.52 21.35 -7.17
C ASN A 201 6.55 20.50 -7.98
N SER A 202 6.78 19.19 -8.08
CA SER A 202 6.00 18.28 -8.89
C SER A 202 6.01 16.84 -8.38
N SER A 203 5.07 16.03 -8.87
CA SER A 203 5.07 14.57 -8.63
C SER A 203 6.35 13.89 -9.14
N LYS A 204 6.94 14.43 -10.22
CA LYS A 204 8.21 13.98 -10.78
C LYS A 204 9.35 14.15 -9.77
N ASP A 205 9.45 15.31 -9.10
CA ASP A 205 10.51 15.54 -8.11
C ASP A 205 10.45 14.54 -6.95
N ILE A 206 9.23 14.24 -6.48
CA ILE A 206 8.98 13.23 -5.45
C ILE A 206 9.40 11.84 -5.96
N PHE A 207 9.07 11.52 -7.21
CA PHE A 207 9.44 10.25 -7.80
C PHE A 207 10.95 10.11 -8.01
N GLU A 208 11.66 11.19 -8.33
CA GLU A 208 13.12 11.19 -8.38
C GLU A 208 13.72 10.87 -7.01
N GLU A 209 13.17 11.38 -5.91
CA GLU A 209 13.58 10.95 -4.57
C GLU A 209 13.25 9.47 -4.33
N ILE A 210 12.06 8.99 -4.71
CA ILE A 210 11.67 7.58 -4.59
C ILE A 210 12.69 6.66 -5.26
N ARG A 211 13.18 7.02 -6.45
CA ARG A 211 14.22 6.26 -7.17
C ARG A 211 15.52 6.14 -6.37
N THR A 212 15.86 7.12 -5.54
CA THR A 212 17.02 7.06 -4.63
C THR A 212 16.73 6.25 -3.36
N CYS A 213 15.49 6.27 -2.87
CA CYS A 213 15.05 5.54 -1.67
C CYS A 213 14.90 4.03 -1.91
N ILE A 214 14.42 3.67 -3.10
CA ILE A 214 13.98 2.33 -3.45
C ILE A 214 14.87 1.82 -4.59
N PRO A 215 15.90 1.01 -4.31
CA PRO A 215 16.80 0.48 -5.34
C PRO A 215 16.08 -0.27 -6.47
N GLN A 216 14.92 -0.87 -6.17
CA GLN A 216 14.10 -1.60 -7.14
C GLN A 216 13.43 -0.66 -8.17
N TYR A 217 13.39 0.65 -7.91
CA TYR A 217 12.83 1.69 -8.77
C TYR A 217 13.91 2.53 -9.46
N ALA A 218 15.19 2.38 -9.12
CA ALA A 218 16.27 3.28 -9.53
C ALA A 218 16.33 3.51 -11.05
N GLY A 219 16.05 2.48 -11.84
CA GLY A 219 16.01 2.53 -13.29
C GLY A 219 14.74 3.11 -13.90
N ILE A 220 13.66 3.29 -13.14
CA ILE A 220 12.37 3.77 -13.64
C ILE A 220 12.37 5.30 -13.56
N SER A 221 12.73 5.99 -14.64
CA SER A 221 12.61 7.46 -14.70
C SER A 221 11.28 7.88 -15.32
N TYR A 222 10.83 9.12 -15.06
CA TYR A 222 9.63 9.67 -15.72
C TYR A 222 9.77 9.65 -17.25
N GLU A 223 10.94 10.00 -17.77
CA GLU A 223 11.21 9.99 -19.22
C GLU A 223 11.07 8.58 -19.80
N ARG A 224 11.54 7.55 -19.08
CA ARG A 224 11.34 6.16 -19.50
C ARG A 224 9.87 5.76 -19.45
N LEU A 225 9.12 6.17 -18.43
CA LEU A 225 7.69 5.89 -18.32
C LEU A 225 6.89 6.54 -19.47
N GLU A 226 7.25 7.76 -19.88
CA GLU A 226 6.61 8.45 -21.00
C GLU A 226 6.86 7.75 -22.35
N LYS A 227 8.07 7.22 -22.55
CA LYS A 227 8.44 6.49 -23.77
C LYS A 227 7.97 5.03 -23.78
N THR A 228 7.76 4.44 -22.62
CA THR A 228 7.42 3.01 -22.49
C THR A 228 5.91 2.84 -22.40
N THR A 229 5.29 2.57 -23.55
CA THR A 229 3.86 2.27 -23.60
C THR A 229 3.52 1.09 -22.69
N GLY A 230 2.59 1.32 -21.77
CA GLY A 230 2.14 0.30 -20.83
C GLY A 230 2.93 0.25 -19.52
N GLY A 231 4.04 0.98 -19.35
CA GLY A 231 4.80 1.06 -18.09
C GLY A 231 5.94 0.05 -17.93
N ILE A 232 6.60 0.06 -16.78
CA ILE A 232 7.82 -0.71 -16.48
C ILE A 232 7.62 -1.53 -15.20
N HIS A 233 7.94 -2.83 -15.24
CA HIS A 233 7.88 -3.71 -14.06
C HIS A 233 9.07 -3.50 -13.15
N TRP A 234 8.82 -3.22 -11.86
CA TRP A 234 9.86 -3.34 -10.85
C TRP A 234 10.04 -4.82 -10.43
N PRO A 235 11.25 -5.26 -10.06
CA PRO A 235 12.50 -4.49 -9.99
C PRO A 235 13.06 -4.02 -11.34
N CYS A 236 13.58 -2.80 -11.36
CA CYS A 236 14.32 -2.20 -12.46
C CYS A 236 15.49 -1.39 -11.83
N PRO A 237 16.65 -2.02 -11.58
CA PRO A 237 17.72 -1.42 -10.79
C PRO A 237 18.53 -0.35 -11.55
N SER A 238 18.43 -0.28 -12.87
CA SER A 238 19.17 0.66 -13.71
C SER A 238 18.39 1.03 -14.96
N GLU A 239 18.72 2.17 -15.58
CA GLU A 239 17.97 2.72 -16.72
C GLU A 239 18.10 1.88 -18.00
N ASP A 240 19.16 1.07 -18.11
CA ASP A 240 19.37 0.08 -19.17
C ASP A 240 18.63 -1.25 -18.89
N HIS A 241 18.16 -1.48 -17.67
CA HIS A 241 17.41 -2.70 -17.33
C HIS A 241 15.98 -2.65 -17.90
N PRO A 242 15.49 -3.68 -18.61
CA PRO A 242 14.17 -3.66 -19.26
C PRO A 242 12.99 -3.70 -18.27
N GLY A 243 13.26 -4.02 -17.00
CA GLY A 243 12.26 -4.30 -15.97
C GLY A 243 12.11 -5.80 -15.74
N THR A 244 11.38 -6.18 -14.68
CA THR A 244 11.28 -7.59 -14.25
C THR A 244 9.83 -8.08 -14.28
N PRO A 245 9.32 -8.52 -15.45
CA PRO A 245 7.94 -8.98 -15.56
C PRO A 245 7.68 -10.31 -14.82
N THR A 246 8.69 -11.18 -14.74
CA THR A 246 8.61 -12.48 -14.04
C THR A 246 9.62 -12.52 -12.91
N MET A 247 9.15 -12.73 -11.67
CA MET A 247 9.99 -12.84 -10.48
C MET A 247 10.56 -14.26 -10.31
N PHE A 248 11.68 -14.36 -9.58
CA PHE A 248 12.29 -15.63 -9.14
C PHE A 248 12.71 -16.56 -10.30
N THR A 249 13.14 -15.99 -11.43
CA THR A 249 13.65 -16.74 -12.59
C THR A 249 14.96 -17.48 -12.28
N GLU A 250 15.78 -16.92 -11.39
CA GLU A 250 17.09 -17.49 -11.01
C GLU A 250 17.12 -18.01 -9.57
N LYS A 251 16.68 -17.17 -8.61
CA LYS A 251 16.72 -17.46 -7.18
C LYS A 251 15.58 -16.78 -6.42
N PHE A 252 15.30 -17.27 -5.21
CA PHE A 252 14.38 -16.63 -4.28
C PHE A 252 15.03 -15.49 -3.50
N ASN A 253 14.22 -14.58 -2.97
CA ASN A 253 14.66 -13.48 -2.09
C ASN A 253 14.89 -13.95 -0.64
N THR A 254 15.33 -15.18 -0.45
CA THR A 254 15.74 -15.76 0.83
C THR A 254 17.25 -15.68 0.99
N PRO A 255 17.80 -15.69 2.22
CA PRO A 255 19.26 -15.60 2.44
C PRO A 255 20.07 -16.68 1.71
N ASP A 256 19.49 -17.87 1.53
CA ASP A 256 20.11 -19.00 0.83
C ASP A 256 19.70 -19.12 -0.65
N GLY A 257 18.84 -18.20 -1.14
CA GLY A 257 18.31 -18.20 -2.50
C GLY A 257 17.30 -19.30 -2.81
N LYS A 258 16.86 -20.10 -1.84
CA LYS A 258 15.96 -21.26 -2.03
C LYS A 258 14.53 -20.97 -1.58
N GLY A 259 13.58 -21.66 -2.19
CA GLY A 259 12.19 -21.68 -1.71
C GLY A 259 12.07 -22.57 -0.48
N HIS A 260 11.37 -22.09 0.55
CA HIS A 260 11.21 -22.81 1.82
C HIS A 260 9.77 -23.28 1.99
N PHE A 261 9.56 -24.59 2.14
CA PHE A 261 8.25 -25.13 2.51
C PHE A 261 7.89 -24.69 3.93
N GLN A 262 6.67 -24.20 4.10
CA GLN A 262 6.14 -23.73 5.38
C GLN A 262 5.08 -24.71 5.89
N PRO A 263 5.32 -25.46 6.98
CA PRO A 263 4.30 -26.34 7.54
C PRO A 263 3.11 -25.50 8.05
N VAL A 264 1.90 -25.98 7.81
CA VAL A 264 0.66 -25.35 8.23
C VAL A 264 -0.24 -26.42 8.84
N GLU A 265 -0.75 -26.14 10.03
CA GLU A 265 -1.74 -26.98 10.71
C GLU A 265 -3.14 -26.45 10.41
N TYR A 266 -4.07 -27.37 10.14
CA TYR A 266 -5.47 -27.01 9.97
C TYR A 266 -6.02 -26.43 11.26
N LYS A 267 -6.72 -25.29 11.14
CA LYS A 267 -7.50 -24.68 12.22
C LYS A 267 -8.93 -24.51 11.72
N PRO A 268 -9.94 -24.93 12.50
CA PRO A 268 -11.34 -24.70 12.14
C PRO A 268 -11.67 -23.21 12.13
N SER A 269 -12.80 -22.85 11.50
CA SER A 269 -13.33 -21.47 11.54
C SER A 269 -13.49 -21.00 12.99
N ALA A 270 -13.18 -19.72 13.25
CA ALA A 270 -13.47 -19.10 14.55
C ALA A 270 -14.98 -18.94 14.79
N GLU A 271 -15.76 -18.82 13.73
CA GLU A 271 -17.21 -18.63 13.76
C GLU A 271 -17.90 -19.80 13.04
N PRO A 272 -18.09 -20.95 13.71
CA PRO A 272 -18.90 -22.04 13.18
C PRO A 272 -20.39 -21.70 13.29
N SER A 273 -21.20 -22.22 12.37
CA SER A 273 -22.66 -22.12 12.49
C SER A 273 -23.20 -23.04 13.60
N ASP A 274 -24.34 -22.65 14.18
CA ASP A 274 -25.03 -23.44 15.20
C ASP A 274 -26.55 -23.41 15.00
N ARG A 275 -27.32 -23.76 16.05
CA ARG A 275 -28.78 -23.79 15.96
C ARG A 275 -29.42 -22.39 15.95
N GLU A 276 -28.78 -21.42 16.58
CA GLU A 276 -29.26 -20.03 16.64
C GLU A 276 -28.83 -19.25 15.39
N TYR A 277 -27.62 -19.52 14.89
CA TYR A 277 -27.04 -18.96 13.67
C TYR A 277 -26.70 -20.07 12.65
N PRO A 278 -27.71 -20.65 11.96
CA PRO A 278 -27.50 -21.82 11.11
C PRO A 278 -26.89 -21.53 9.73
N PHE A 279 -26.74 -20.25 9.37
CA PHE A 279 -26.25 -19.82 8.05
C PHE A 279 -24.83 -19.26 8.12
N ILE A 280 -24.07 -19.46 7.04
CA ILE A 280 -22.78 -18.81 6.82
C ILE A 280 -23.01 -17.58 5.95
N LEU A 281 -22.66 -16.40 6.47
CA LEU A 281 -22.64 -15.17 5.69
C LEU A 281 -21.30 -15.04 4.97
N THR A 282 -21.35 -14.67 3.69
CA THR A 282 -20.17 -14.28 2.91
C THR A 282 -20.45 -12.95 2.22
N THR A 283 -19.47 -12.06 2.25
CA THR A 283 -19.51 -10.76 1.57
C THR A 283 -18.60 -10.79 0.35
N GLY A 284 -19.03 -10.19 -0.75
CA GLY A 284 -18.23 -10.13 -1.97
C GLY A 284 -18.65 -8.98 -2.87
N ARG A 285 -17.91 -8.80 -3.96
CA ARG A 285 -18.30 -7.91 -5.07
C ARG A 285 -18.95 -8.79 -6.14
N VAL A 286 -20.09 -8.35 -6.68
CA VAL A 286 -20.85 -9.04 -7.74
C VAL A 286 -20.70 -8.26 -9.04
#